data_AF-A0A7K3H8V1-F1
#
_entry.id   AF-A0A7K3H8V1-F1
#
_cell.length_a   1.000
_cell.length_b   1.000
_cell.length_c   1.000
_cell.angle_alpha   90.00
_cell.angle_beta   90.00
_cell.angle_gamma   90.00
#
_symmetry.space_group_name_H-M   'P 1'
#
loop_
_entity.id
_entity.type
_entity.pdbx_description
1 polymer ?
#
loop_
_entity_poly.entity_id
_entity_poly.type
_entity_poly.pdbx_seq_one_letter_code
_entity_poly.pdbx_strand_id
1 'polypeptide(L)'
;AAAWAGSPGAAVLLPVGRSFDVIEVGATAGRQALVRMERMGLPLGPVAVTPHGRAHFLVAPGAFAELPDLLYRMGWDGARLDLRCLPPGSHITAPPSDLAGLGPVRWLRPPELGTAVRPPHARLLLGTLAYVCHRSAAR
;
A
#
# COMPACT_ATOMS: atom_id res chain seq x y z
N ALA A 1 -11.52 25.68 -3.08
CA ALA A 1 -12.43 25.19 -2.01
C ALA A 1 -13.86 24.95 -2.51
N ALA A 2 -14.49 25.91 -3.21
CA ALA A 2 -15.89 25.81 -3.67
C ALA A 2 -16.23 24.57 -4.53
N ALA A 3 -15.32 24.10 -5.38
CA ALA A 3 -15.56 22.94 -6.26
C ALA A 3 -15.84 21.62 -5.49
N TRP A 4 -15.37 21.48 -4.26
CA TRP A 4 -15.58 20.29 -3.43
C TRP A 4 -16.81 20.40 -2.52
N ALA A 5 -17.32 21.62 -2.31
CA ALA A 5 -18.48 21.86 -1.44
C ALA A 5 -19.80 21.38 -2.07
N GLY A 6 -19.86 21.25 -3.41
CA GLY A 6 -21.04 20.81 -4.15
C GLY A 6 -21.23 19.29 -4.24
N SER A 7 -20.35 18.47 -3.65
CA SER A 7 -20.45 17.01 -3.73
C SER A 7 -20.16 16.33 -2.40
N PRO A 8 -21.05 16.46 -1.40
CA PRO A 8 -20.95 15.71 -0.16
C PRO A 8 -20.93 14.20 -0.47
N GLY A 9 -19.91 13.49 0.01
CA GLY A 9 -19.75 12.05 -0.20
C GLY A 9 -19.02 11.64 -1.48
N ALA A 10 -18.53 12.58 -2.29
CA ALA A 10 -17.67 12.22 -3.44
C ALA A 10 -16.38 11.54 -2.99
N ALA A 11 -16.01 10.46 -3.67
CA ALA A 11 -14.77 9.75 -3.40
C ALA A 11 -13.57 10.51 -3.97
N VAL A 12 -12.54 10.70 -3.16
CA VAL A 12 -11.26 11.24 -3.61
C VAL A 12 -10.41 10.10 -4.15
N LEU A 13 -9.87 10.26 -5.36
CA LEU A 13 -8.93 9.32 -5.97
C LEU A 13 -7.51 9.89 -5.95
N LEU A 14 -6.53 9.07 -5.60
CA LEU A 14 -5.11 9.42 -5.60
C LEU A 14 -4.39 8.70 -6.76
N PRO A 15 -3.73 9.43 -7.67
CA PRO A 15 -3.02 8.83 -8.79
C PRO A 15 -1.71 8.17 -8.33
N VAL A 16 -1.51 6.92 -8.73
CA VAL A 16 -0.30 6.12 -8.45
C VAL A 16 0.74 6.32 -9.56
N GLY A 17 2.03 6.28 -9.23
CA GLY A 17 3.12 6.38 -10.20
C GLY A 17 3.73 7.77 -10.34
N ARG A 18 3.27 8.75 -9.55
CA ARG A 18 3.77 10.14 -9.60
C ARG A 18 4.53 10.51 -8.33
N SER A 19 3.80 10.81 -7.25
CA SER A 19 4.39 11.21 -5.97
C SER A 19 4.66 10.01 -5.06
N PHE A 20 4.02 8.89 -5.34
CA PHE A 20 4.16 7.64 -4.61
C PHE A 20 3.75 6.47 -5.52
N ASP A 21 4.26 5.29 -5.17
CA ASP A 21 3.77 4.01 -5.67
C ASP A 21 3.01 3.28 -4.55
N VAL A 22 2.27 2.23 -4.90
CA VAL A 22 1.51 1.43 -3.94
C VAL A 22 1.91 -0.02 -4.04
N ILE A 23 2.36 -0.60 -2.93
CA ILE A 23 2.44 -2.06 -2.76
C ILE A 23 1.12 -2.53 -2.16
N GLU A 24 0.43 -3.39 -2.90
CA GLU A 24 -0.84 -3.98 -2.49
C GLU A 24 -0.65 -5.44 -2.08
N VAL A 25 -1.20 -5.79 -0.92
CA VAL A 25 -1.24 -7.15 -0.38
C VAL A 25 -2.64 -7.44 0.19
N GLY A 26 -2.94 -8.71 0.50
CA GLY A 26 -4.14 -9.06 1.24
C GLY A 26 -4.20 -8.39 2.61
N ALA A 27 -5.36 -7.90 3.03
CA ALA A 27 -5.51 -7.08 4.24
C ALA A 27 -4.99 -7.77 5.51
N THR A 28 -5.21 -9.08 5.64
CA THR A 28 -4.70 -9.86 6.78
C THR A 28 -3.17 -9.88 6.81
N ALA A 29 -2.53 -10.19 5.68
CA ALA A 29 -1.07 -10.18 5.53
C ALA A 29 -0.50 -8.77 5.76
N GLY A 30 -1.14 -7.74 5.21
CA GLY A 30 -0.76 -6.34 5.41
C GLY A 30 -0.78 -5.92 6.88
N ARG A 31 -1.83 -6.25 7.64
CA ARG A 31 -1.91 -5.96 9.08
C ARG A 31 -0.79 -6.67 9.86
N GLN A 32 -0.54 -7.93 9.57
CA GLN A 32 0.53 -8.69 10.22
C GLN A 32 1.92 -8.13 9.90
N ALA A 33 2.15 -7.78 8.63
CA ALA A 33 3.39 -7.15 8.19
C ALA A 33 3.61 -5.80 8.88
N LEU A 34 2.57 -4.96 8.97
CA LEU A 34 2.63 -3.67 9.64
C LEU A 34 3.08 -3.81 11.11
N VAL A 35 2.43 -4.68 11.89
CA VAL A 35 2.84 -4.93 13.29
C VAL A 35 4.30 -5.40 13.38
N ARG A 36 4.75 -6.25 12.45
CA ARG A 36 6.14 -6.72 12.43
C ARG A 36 7.11 -5.58 12.12
N MET A 37 6.80 -4.74 11.15
CA MET A 37 7.65 -3.61 10.76
C MET A 37 7.74 -2.56 11.87
N GLU A 38 6.62 -2.28 12.57
CA GLU A 38 6.59 -1.38 13.73
C GLU A 38 7.51 -1.89 14.85
N ARG A 39 7.44 -3.19 15.17
CA ARG A 39 8.33 -3.82 16.15
C ARG A 39 9.80 -3.79 15.74
N MET A 40 10.07 -3.80 14.43
CA MET A 40 11.42 -3.69 13.88
C MET A 40 11.92 -2.23 13.78
N GLY A 41 11.06 -1.24 14.07
CA GLY A 41 11.43 0.18 13.95
C GLY A 41 11.69 0.62 12.50
N LEU A 42 11.09 -0.04 11.51
CA LEU A 42 11.29 0.33 10.11
C LEU A 42 10.62 1.69 9.81
N PRO A 43 11.20 2.51 8.92
CA PRO A 43 10.58 3.77 8.51
C PRO A 43 9.35 3.46 7.66
N LEU A 44 8.17 3.55 8.29
CA LEU A 44 6.90 3.24 7.67
C LEU A 44 6.27 4.46 7.00
N GLY A 45 5.56 4.21 5.90
CA GLY A 45 4.73 5.19 5.20
C GLY A 45 3.27 5.12 5.63
N PRO A 46 2.39 5.90 4.99
CA PRO A 46 0.94 5.73 5.13
C PRO A 46 0.52 4.33 4.65
N VAL A 47 -0.43 3.73 5.36
CA VAL A 47 -1.00 2.43 5.00
C VAL A 47 -2.52 2.50 5.07
N ALA A 48 -3.19 2.22 3.95
CA ALA A 48 -4.64 2.16 3.86
C ALA A 48 -5.13 0.71 3.80
N VAL A 49 -6.39 0.48 4.17
CA VAL A 49 -7.11 -0.78 3.99
C VAL A 49 -8.43 -0.52 3.27
N THR A 50 -8.72 -1.34 2.28
CA THR A 50 -9.95 -1.28 1.50
C THR A 50 -11.01 -2.21 2.09
N PRO A 51 -12.31 -1.92 1.88
CA PRO A 51 -13.39 -2.80 2.35
C PRO A 51 -13.40 -4.16 1.63
N HIS A 52 -12.79 -4.27 0.45
CA HIS A 52 -12.65 -5.52 -0.30
C HIS A 52 -11.38 -6.32 0.07
N GLY A 53 -10.80 -6.06 1.25
CA GLY A 53 -9.78 -6.92 1.83
C GLY A 53 -8.38 -6.74 1.26
N ARG A 54 -8.01 -5.54 0.78
CA ARG A 54 -6.64 -5.20 0.38
C ARG A 54 -6.02 -4.18 1.33
N ALA A 55 -4.72 -4.27 1.55
CA ALA A 55 -3.93 -3.24 2.21
C ALA A 55 -3.01 -2.57 1.19
N HIS A 56 -2.95 -1.23 1.23
CA HIS A 56 -2.15 -0.38 0.34
C HIS A 56 -1.05 0.30 1.14
N PHE A 57 0.20 -0.09 0.91
CA PHE A 57 1.38 0.56 1.46
C PHE A 57 1.87 1.61 0.47
N LEU A 58 1.82 2.89 0.86
CA LEU A 58 2.31 3.99 0.04
C LEU A 58 3.83 4.08 0.21
N VAL A 59 4.55 3.98 -0.90
CA VAL A 59 6.02 3.93 -0.98
C VAL A 59 6.55 4.96 -1.97
N ALA A 60 7.85 5.22 -1.94
CA ALA A 60 8.50 6.13 -2.88
C ALA A 60 8.22 5.69 -4.33
N PRO A 61 8.08 6.65 -5.28
CA PRO A 61 7.88 6.33 -6.69
C PRO A 61 9.05 5.53 -7.26
N GLY A 62 8.77 4.65 -8.23
CA GLY A 62 9.74 3.76 -8.88
C GLY A 62 9.66 2.30 -8.41
N ALA A 63 8.91 2.04 -7.34
CA ALA A 63 8.69 0.70 -6.81
C ALA A 63 8.08 -0.27 -7.84
N PHE A 64 7.21 0.20 -8.74
CA PHE A 64 6.64 -0.67 -9.77
C PHE A 64 7.70 -1.28 -10.68
N ALA A 65 8.66 -0.46 -11.13
CA ALA A 65 9.74 -0.89 -12.02
C ALA A 65 10.77 -1.75 -11.28
N GLU A 66 11.06 -1.44 -10.02
CA GLU A 66 12.05 -2.16 -9.20
C GLU A 66 11.53 -3.50 -8.65
N LEU A 67 10.21 -3.68 -8.53
CA LEU A 67 9.62 -4.80 -7.80
C LEU A 67 10.10 -6.18 -8.29
N PRO A 68 10.11 -6.51 -9.60
CA PRO A 68 10.50 -7.85 -10.05
C PRO A 68 11.95 -8.19 -9.67
N ASP A 69 12.87 -7.24 -9.88
CA ASP A 69 14.29 -7.40 -9.59
C ASP A 69 14.57 -7.46 -8.09
N LEU A 70 13.84 -6.68 -7.27
CA LEU A 70 13.92 -6.79 -5.81
C LEU A 70 13.44 -8.16 -5.31
N LEU A 71 12.32 -8.68 -5.82
CA LEU A 71 11.81 -10.00 -5.46
C LEU A 71 12.80 -11.11 -5.87
N TYR A 72 13.36 -11.02 -7.07
CA TYR A 72 14.39 -11.95 -7.54
C TYR A 72 15.61 -11.97 -6.63
N ARG A 73 16.20 -10.80 -6.31
CA ARG A 73 17.35 -10.72 -5.41
C ARG A 73 17.10 -11.29 -4.01
N MET A 74 15.85 -11.31 -3.57
CA MET A 74 15.45 -11.87 -2.28
C MET A 74 15.05 -13.36 -2.34
N GLY A 75 15.12 -13.99 -3.52
CA GLY A 75 14.76 -15.40 -3.72
C GLY A 75 13.27 -15.68 -3.75
N TRP A 76 12.45 -14.67 -4.13
CA TRP A 76 10.99 -14.78 -4.21
C TRP A 76 10.44 -14.95 -5.64
N ASP A 77 11.30 -15.04 -6.65
CA ASP A 77 10.95 -15.11 -8.08
C ASP A 77 10.08 -16.33 -8.47
N GLY A 78 10.20 -17.45 -7.75
CA GLY A 78 9.35 -18.63 -7.95
C GLY A 78 8.13 -18.70 -7.02
N ALA A 79 7.98 -17.76 -6.08
CA ALA A 79 6.95 -17.83 -5.06
C ALA A 79 5.64 -17.21 -5.53
N ARG A 80 4.52 -17.90 -5.27
CA ARG A 80 3.19 -17.30 -5.40
C ARG A 80 2.93 -16.40 -4.20
N LEU A 81 3.14 -15.09 -4.38
CA LEU A 81 2.88 -14.07 -3.37
C LEU A 81 1.59 -13.32 -3.70
N ASP A 82 0.69 -13.18 -2.73
CA ASP A 82 -0.39 -12.19 -2.80
C ASP A 82 0.17 -10.79 -2.52
N LEU A 83 1.02 -10.32 -3.44
CA LEU A 83 1.74 -9.06 -3.38
C LEU A 83 1.94 -8.55 -4.80
N ARG A 84 1.58 -7.29 -5.03
CA ARG A 84 1.84 -6.60 -6.31
C ARG A 84 2.12 -5.12 -6.08
N CYS A 85 2.79 -4.48 -7.03
CA CYS A 85 2.79 -3.02 -7.14
C CYS A 85 1.73 -2.61 -8.17
N LEU A 86 0.95 -1.57 -7.87
CA LEU A 86 -0.03 -1.06 -8.83
C LEU A 86 0.70 -0.35 -9.98
N PRO A 87 0.31 -0.60 -11.26
CA PRO A 87 0.99 0.01 -12.40
C PRO A 87 0.78 1.52 -12.45
N PRO A 88 1.74 2.30 -13.01
CA PRO A 88 1.55 3.72 -13.27
C PRO A 88 0.25 4.00 -14.04
N GLY A 89 -0.45 5.08 -13.67
CA GLY A 89 -1.78 5.40 -14.22
C GLY A 89 -2.95 4.74 -13.49
N SER A 90 -2.67 3.84 -12.53
CA SER A 90 -3.68 3.38 -11.57
C SER A 90 -4.07 4.49 -10.59
N HIS A 91 -5.20 4.28 -9.91
CA HIS A 91 -5.68 5.16 -8.85
C HIS A 91 -6.09 4.33 -7.64
N ILE A 92 -5.91 4.88 -6.45
CA ILE A 92 -6.51 4.34 -5.21
C ILE A 92 -7.53 5.33 -4.66
N THR A 93 -8.55 4.81 -3.98
CA THR A 93 -9.50 5.63 -3.23
C THR A 93 -8.85 6.13 -1.94
N ALA A 94 -8.80 7.44 -1.75
CA ALA A 94 -8.19 8.08 -0.58
C ALA A 94 -9.06 7.82 0.66
N PRO A 95 -8.50 7.34 1.77
CA PRO A 95 -9.24 7.28 3.03
C PRO A 95 -9.61 8.70 3.53
N PRO A 96 -10.80 8.91 4.13
CA PRO A 96 -11.84 7.93 4.45
C PRO A 96 -12.95 7.78 3.38
N SER A 97 -12.65 7.99 2.10
CA SER A 97 -13.65 7.96 1.02
C SER A 97 -14.29 6.57 0.84
N ASP A 98 -15.55 6.56 0.42
CA ASP A 98 -16.27 5.35 0.03
C ASP A 98 -15.69 4.75 -1.27
N LEU A 99 -15.54 3.42 -1.29
CA LEU A 99 -15.07 2.67 -2.44
C LEU A 99 -16.27 2.08 -3.19
N ALA A 100 -16.83 2.85 -4.12
CA ALA A 100 -17.85 2.39 -5.07
C ALA A 100 -19.04 1.64 -4.39
N GLY A 101 -19.49 2.13 -3.24
CA GLY A 101 -20.59 1.57 -2.46
C GLY A 101 -20.21 0.38 -1.58
N LEU A 102 -18.96 -0.10 -1.62
CA LEU A 102 -18.49 -1.21 -0.78
C LEU A 102 -18.15 -0.78 0.66
N GLY A 103 -18.16 0.53 0.94
CA GLY A 103 -17.80 1.10 2.22
C GLY A 103 -16.48 1.90 2.17
N PRO A 104 -16.11 2.51 3.31
CA PRO A 104 -14.98 3.43 3.36
C PRO A 104 -13.63 2.70 3.30
N VAL A 105 -12.70 3.25 2.53
CA VAL A 105 -11.27 2.96 2.72
C VAL A 105 -10.83 3.60 4.03
N ARG A 106 -10.01 2.91 4.84
CA ARG A 106 -9.58 3.40 6.15
C ARG A 106 -8.06 3.43 6.26
N TRP A 107 -7.53 4.34 7.07
CA TRP A 107 -6.11 4.30 7.44
C TRP A 107 -5.87 3.17 8.44
N LEU A 108 -4.90 2.30 8.16
CA LEU A 108 -4.22 1.48 9.17
C LEU A 108 -3.12 2.29 9.85
N ARG A 109 -2.38 3.06 9.04
CA ARG A 109 -1.44 4.07 9.49
C ARG A 109 -1.69 5.36 8.70
N PRO A 110 -2.15 6.45 9.34
CA PRO A 110 -2.40 7.70 8.64
C PRO A 110 -1.08 8.35 8.17
N PRO A 111 -1.14 9.24 7.17
CA PRO A 111 0.02 10.03 6.78
C PRO A 111 0.47 10.97 7.91
N GLU A 112 1.77 11.01 8.16
CA GLU A 112 2.42 12.02 9.00
C GLU A 112 3.17 13.01 8.11
N LEU A 113 3.42 14.25 8.58
CA LEU A 113 3.95 15.33 7.75
C LEU A 113 5.18 14.93 6.91
N GLY A 114 6.12 14.17 7.49
CA GLY A 114 7.32 13.70 6.79
C GLY A 114 7.04 12.57 5.78
N THR A 115 6.21 11.60 6.17
CA THR A 115 5.94 10.39 5.37
C THR A 115 4.94 10.64 4.24
N ALA A 116 4.11 11.68 4.37
CA ALA A 116 3.20 12.15 3.34
C ALA A 116 3.94 12.77 2.14
N VAL A 117 5.03 13.50 2.42
CA VAL A 117 5.83 14.18 1.39
C VAL A 117 6.90 13.24 0.82
N ARG A 118 7.47 12.38 1.66
CA ARG A 118 8.53 11.44 1.27
C ARG A 118 8.24 10.05 1.83
N PRO A 119 7.41 9.25 1.15
CA PRO A 119 7.16 7.88 1.53
C PRO A 119 8.47 7.04 1.50
N PRO A 120 8.58 5.97 2.30
CA PRO A 120 9.78 5.14 2.33
C PRO A 120 9.97 4.36 1.03
N HIS A 121 11.22 4.02 0.68
CA HIS A 121 11.50 3.16 -0.46
C HIS A 121 10.94 1.74 -0.25
N ALA A 122 10.39 1.14 -1.31
CA ALA A 122 9.79 -0.20 -1.25
C ALA A 122 10.75 -1.28 -0.72
N ARG A 123 12.04 -1.20 -1.06
CA ARG A 123 13.08 -2.13 -0.57
C ARG A 123 13.13 -2.29 0.95
N LEU A 124 12.70 -1.28 1.72
CA LEU A 124 12.69 -1.33 3.19
C LEU A 124 11.55 -2.19 3.73
N LEU A 125 10.47 -2.35 2.96
CA LEU A 125 9.25 -3.04 3.39
C LEU A 125 9.13 -4.43 2.75
N LEU A 126 9.67 -4.59 1.53
CA LEU A 126 9.35 -5.69 0.65
C LEU A 126 9.75 -7.06 1.20
N GLY A 127 10.88 -7.19 1.89
CA GLY A 127 11.28 -8.46 2.51
C GLY A 127 10.27 -8.95 3.55
N THR A 128 9.76 -8.04 4.38
CA THR A 128 8.73 -8.37 5.39
C THR A 128 7.38 -8.67 4.74
N LEU A 129 6.97 -7.88 3.73
CA LEU A 129 5.72 -8.13 3.01
C LEU A 129 5.75 -9.48 2.31
N ALA A 130 6.80 -9.77 1.54
CA ALA A 130 6.97 -11.03 0.82
C ALA A 130 6.96 -12.23 1.79
N TYR A 131 7.69 -12.15 2.90
CA TYR A 131 7.70 -13.18 3.93
C TYR A 131 6.29 -13.45 4.50
N VAL A 132 5.55 -12.41 4.88
CA VAL A 132 4.22 -12.56 5.47
C VAL A 132 3.19 -13.05 4.46
N CYS A 133 3.24 -12.56 3.21
CA CYS A 133 2.37 -13.05 2.14
C CYS A 133 2.61 -14.53 1.87
N HIS A 134 3.87 -14.96 1.79
CA HIS A 134 4.23 -16.37 1.61
C HIS A 134 3.72 -17.25 2.77
N ARG A 135 3.95 -16.81 4.02
CA ARG A 135 3.49 -17.54 5.22
C ARG A 135 1.96 -17.61 5.34
N SER A 136 1.25 -16.63 4.78
CA SER A 136 -0.21 -16.59 4.78
C SER A 136 -0.81 -17.51 3.72
N ALA A 137 -0.14 -17.69 2.57
CA ALA A 137 -0.56 -18.61 1.52
C ALA A 137 -0.34 -20.09 1.85
N ALA A 138 0.54 -20.39 2.81
CA ALA A 138 0.80 -21.74 3.31
C ALA A 138 -0.16 -22.21 4.42
N ARG A 139 -1.19 -21.42 4.74
CA ARG A 139 -2.24 -21.74 5.72
C ARG A 139 -3.55 -21.99 5.02
#